data_AF-A0A535H6R3-F1
#
_entry.id   AF-A0A535H6R3-F1
#
_cell.length_a   1.000
_cell.length_b   1.000
_cell.length_c   1.000
_cell.angle_alpha   90.00
_cell.angle_beta   90.00
_cell.angle_gamma   90.00
#
_symmetry.space_group_name_H-M   'P 1'
#
loop_
_entity.id
_entity.type
_entity.pdbx_description
1 polymer ?
#
loop_
_entity_poly.entity_id
_entity_poly.type
_entity_poly.pdbx_seq_one_letter_code
_entity_poly.pdbx_strand_id
1 'polypeptide(L)'
;MFVKGRPMRTSRTHQPLTYDVRLPDEAQADALRLLDASKVVVNTALTMLWPSLDEFGSERASPAWKQVGKSIASPLPHGDRQWRCESEVVGRVLRQQAERKKAFELVLPILSEGLIRPKTEKRPVGKNRPAIKEAITTLQKSLDEDETSFVTFQNVVEQACNYFFQHDRFPSSYEELQPVPRLQVGMLTYAGDDGREKGQAYRLALDLDAGTARFRFRFPDEAGIWQWRTVDTIDCLKERLSDGELMAPTLREECRAAGERFAVLDFIIEVEKEELPAWESVQRVLGADWGIHSLLTATAIDEHNEQVGRPFFLDTGGFDGRQARTRRQIDELKKKVARYEQERDALPQDHAKRTWYSQRLALYRREIDRCWRKYEQRNRALAHLASNVLLLLCQMHGCSLLSMESLKTLKSTGRGKGVRGRWRNYCNNSTIRGEIWRLLRYKCHLLGLRFHTEAPRGTSHTCPRCEQAAKTYRSPSDRDEAVKWGRWMFCDTCSYNADRDYCASVNIARLGVAYLSQMKQTGKARSCSISDPLVKPVTYTGTGSALLLPPTSSHARPIRSGKICYYSGWPDSIFLQSSQPKAVFLRLCG
;
A
#
# COMPACT_ATOMS: atom_id res chain seq x y z
N MET A 1 10.30 3.99 2.06
CA MET A 1 10.64 3.89 0.63
C MET A 1 9.39 3.38 -0.08
N PHE A 2 8.56 4.28 -0.62
CA PHE A 2 7.31 3.90 -1.28
C PHE A 2 7.67 3.32 -2.65
N VAL A 3 7.57 2.00 -2.80
CA VAL A 3 7.63 1.36 -4.11
C VAL A 3 6.46 1.93 -4.91
N LYS A 4 6.75 2.68 -5.98
CA LYS A 4 5.75 3.06 -6.97
C LYS A 4 5.03 1.79 -7.38
N GLY A 5 3.71 1.74 -7.16
CA GLY A 5 2.87 0.90 -8.00
C GLY A 5 3.07 1.40 -9.41
N ARG A 6 3.84 0.67 -10.23
CA ARG A 6 3.93 0.92 -11.67
C ARG A 6 2.50 1.11 -12.22
N PRO A 7 2.25 1.97 -13.22
CA PRO A 7 1.15 1.69 -14.12
C PRO A 7 1.38 0.26 -14.61
N MET A 8 0.46 -0.62 -14.25
CA MET A 8 0.60 -2.02 -14.56
C MET A 8 0.52 -2.11 -16.08
N ARG A 9 1.68 -2.32 -16.73
CA ARG A 9 1.71 -2.72 -18.13
C ARG A 9 0.74 -3.89 -18.24
N THR A 10 -0.38 -3.65 -18.91
CA THR A 10 -1.44 -4.63 -19.18
C THR A 10 -0.91 -5.86 -19.92
N SER A 11 0.35 -5.85 -20.37
CA SER A 11 1.02 -6.91 -21.11
C SER A 11 1.92 -7.87 -20.31
N ARG A 12 2.14 -7.68 -19.00
CA ARG A 12 2.93 -8.66 -18.23
C ARG A 12 2.05 -9.75 -17.66
N THR A 13 2.15 -10.95 -18.24
CA THR A 13 1.53 -12.22 -17.79
C THR A 13 2.07 -12.72 -16.45
N HIS A 14 3.16 -12.14 -15.94
CA HIS A 14 3.76 -12.54 -14.66
C HIS A 14 3.88 -11.42 -13.61
N GLN A 15 3.88 -11.78 -12.33
CA GLN A 15 3.97 -10.92 -11.15
C GLN A 15 5.12 -11.37 -10.22
N PRO A 16 6.06 -10.49 -9.84
CA PRO A 16 7.06 -10.84 -8.83
C PRO A 16 6.46 -10.83 -7.42
N LEU A 17 6.72 -11.91 -6.68
CA LEU A 17 6.45 -12.09 -5.26
C LEU A 17 7.75 -12.07 -4.48
N THR A 18 7.79 -11.40 -3.34
CA THR A 18 9.01 -11.27 -2.53
C THR A 18 8.83 -11.99 -1.20
N TYR A 19 9.80 -12.84 -0.86
CA TYR A 19 9.87 -13.59 0.37
C TYR A 19 11.18 -13.27 1.08
N ASP A 20 11.07 -12.62 2.23
CA ASP A 20 12.18 -12.14 3.01
C ASP A 20 12.67 -13.21 3.98
N VAL A 21 13.97 -13.46 4.00
CA VAL A 21 14.54 -14.39 4.98
C VAL A 21 15.80 -13.84 5.62
N ARG A 22 15.80 -13.81 6.96
CA ARG A 22 16.96 -13.43 7.76
C ARG A 22 18.06 -14.46 7.58
N LEU A 23 19.27 -14.00 7.26
CA LEU A 23 20.44 -14.88 7.19
C LEU A 23 20.79 -15.45 8.58
N PRO A 24 21.40 -16.65 8.67
CA PRO A 24 21.94 -17.19 9.92
C PRO A 24 22.96 -16.24 10.58
N ASP A 25 23.07 -16.31 11.91
CA ASP A 25 23.87 -15.37 12.71
C ASP A 25 25.35 -15.34 12.29
N GLU A 26 25.91 -16.48 11.90
CA GLU A 26 27.28 -16.64 11.41
C GLU A 26 27.58 -15.88 10.11
N ALA A 27 26.57 -15.55 9.31
CA ALA A 27 26.71 -14.81 8.05
C ALA A 27 26.34 -13.32 8.17
N GLN A 28 25.80 -12.90 9.32
CA GLN A 28 25.28 -11.55 9.52
C GLN A 28 26.35 -10.48 9.40
N ALA A 29 27.51 -10.67 10.05
CA ALA A 29 28.59 -9.68 10.05
C ALA A 29 29.12 -9.43 8.62
N ASP A 30 29.30 -10.49 7.84
CA ASP A 30 29.81 -10.40 6.47
C ASP A 30 28.80 -9.78 5.51
N ALA A 31 27.53 -10.16 5.65
CA ALA A 31 26.46 -9.59 4.84
C ALA A 31 26.30 -8.09 5.13
N LEU A 32 26.40 -7.66 6.39
CA LEU A 32 26.37 -6.25 6.75
C LEU A 32 27.58 -5.48 6.22
N ARG A 33 28.79 -6.08 6.25
CA ARG A 33 29.99 -5.49 5.62
C ARG A 33 29.81 -5.28 4.11
N LEU A 34 29.30 -6.29 3.40
CA LEU A 34 28.96 -6.18 1.98
C LEU A 34 27.97 -5.03 1.75
N LEU A 35 26.88 -4.99 2.53
CA LEU A 35 25.84 -3.97 2.41
C LEU A 35 26.36 -2.56 2.69
N ASP A 36 27.27 -2.39 3.65
CA ASP A 36 27.92 -1.11 3.92
C ASP A 36 28.86 -0.68 2.79
N ALA A 37 29.68 -1.60 2.27
CA ALA A 37 30.55 -1.34 1.12
C ALA A 37 29.73 -0.94 -0.13
N SER A 38 28.70 -1.71 -0.46
CA SER A 38 27.81 -1.41 -1.60
C SER A 38 27.04 -0.11 -1.40
N LYS A 39 26.60 0.22 -0.18
CA LYS A 39 25.94 1.50 0.12
C LYS A 39 26.84 2.70 -0.16
N VAL A 40 28.13 2.60 0.17
CA VAL A 40 29.12 3.65 -0.15
C VAL A 40 29.21 3.82 -1.66
N VAL A 41 29.43 2.74 -2.41
CA VAL A 41 29.57 2.78 -3.88
C VAL A 41 28.31 3.34 -4.55
N VAL A 42 27.13 2.82 -4.19
CA VAL A 42 25.85 3.27 -4.74
C VAL A 42 25.62 4.75 -4.46
N ASN A 43 25.91 5.23 -3.25
CA ASN A 43 25.72 6.64 -2.91
C ASN A 43 26.71 7.56 -3.64
N THR A 44 27.95 7.12 -3.86
CA THR A 44 28.94 7.85 -4.67
C THR A 44 28.46 7.95 -6.11
N ALA A 45 28.06 6.84 -6.72
CA ALA A 45 27.55 6.80 -8.09
C ALA A 45 26.27 7.62 -8.28
N LEU A 46 25.32 7.56 -7.33
CA LEU A 46 24.11 8.40 -7.35
C LEU A 46 24.45 9.89 -7.33
N THR A 47 25.45 10.28 -6.54
CA THR A 47 25.88 11.69 -6.46
C THR A 47 26.53 12.14 -7.77
N MET A 48 27.37 11.29 -8.37
CA MET A 48 28.03 11.59 -9.66
C MET A 48 27.03 11.71 -10.82
N LEU A 49 26.01 10.85 -10.85
CA LEU A 49 25.06 10.77 -11.97
C LEU A 49 23.80 11.64 -11.80
N TRP A 50 23.60 12.25 -10.62
CA TRP A 50 22.44 13.10 -10.37
C TRP A 50 22.31 14.27 -11.36
N PRO A 51 23.38 14.97 -11.76
CA PRO A 51 23.28 16.04 -12.75
C PRO A 51 22.79 15.56 -14.14
N SER A 52 23.00 14.30 -14.47
CA SER A 52 22.58 13.65 -15.74
C SER A 52 21.25 12.89 -15.60
N LEU A 53 20.38 13.28 -14.66
CA LEU A 53 19.14 12.55 -14.37
C LEU A 53 18.24 12.34 -15.61
N ASP A 54 18.24 13.29 -16.54
CA ASP A 54 17.38 13.26 -17.73
C ASP A 54 17.74 12.11 -18.70
N GLU A 55 19.00 11.70 -18.72
CA GLU A 55 19.48 10.57 -19.53
C GLU A 55 18.82 9.24 -19.12
N PHE A 56 18.38 9.13 -17.87
CA PHE A 56 17.69 7.94 -17.34
C PHE A 56 16.19 7.92 -17.67
N GLY A 57 15.68 8.94 -18.36
CA GLY A 57 14.27 9.11 -18.71
C GLY A 57 13.84 8.51 -20.06
N SER A 58 14.77 8.17 -20.95
CA SER A 58 14.51 7.92 -22.39
C SER A 58 14.50 6.44 -22.81
N GLU A 59 15.31 5.57 -22.19
CA GLU A 59 15.45 4.16 -22.58
C GLU A 59 15.21 3.23 -21.37
N ARG A 60 14.42 2.15 -21.54
CA ARG A 60 14.05 1.24 -20.41
C ARG A 60 14.05 -0.24 -20.73
N ALA A 61 14.34 -0.62 -21.97
CA ALA A 61 14.29 -2.02 -22.38
C ALA A 61 15.45 -2.83 -21.79
N SER A 62 16.60 -2.18 -21.54
CA SER A 62 17.80 -2.80 -21.01
C SER A 62 17.87 -2.79 -19.47
N PRO A 63 18.65 -3.72 -18.86
CA PRO A 63 18.99 -3.67 -17.44
C PRO A 63 19.48 -2.27 -17.03
N ALA A 64 19.12 -1.83 -15.83
CA ALA A 64 19.40 -0.48 -15.38
C ALA A 64 20.90 -0.21 -15.24
N TRP A 65 21.68 -1.22 -14.88
CA TRP A 65 23.13 -1.11 -14.78
C TRP A 65 23.81 -0.74 -16.10
N LYS A 66 23.24 -1.09 -17.27
CA LYS A 66 23.85 -0.79 -18.58
C LYS A 66 23.88 0.71 -18.85
N GLN A 67 22.90 1.47 -18.37
CA GLN A 67 22.91 2.94 -18.50
C GLN A 67 23.98 3.55 -17.61
N VAL A 68 24.07 3.09 -16.36
CA VAL A 68 25.11 3.53 -15.42
C VAL A 68 26.50 3.24 -15.97
N GLY A 69 26.74 2.04 -16.51
CA GLY A 69 28.02 1.63 -17.07
C GLY A 69 28.42 2.35 -18.37
N LYS A 70 27.49 3.01 -19.08
CA LYS A 70 27.82 3.90 -20.20
C LYS A 70 28.37 5.24 -19.71
N SER A 71 27.91 5.71 -18.55
CA SER A 71 28.24 7.02 -18.01
C SER A 71 29.47 7.00 -17.10
N ILE A 72 29.62 5.96 -16.28
CA ILE A 72 30.73 5.84 -15.33
C ILE A 72 31.24 4.39 -15.21
N ALA A 73 32.54 4.25 -14.96
CA ALA A 73 33.16 3.00 -14.51
C ALA A 73 32.92 2.78 -13.01
N SER A 74 33.32 1.61 -12.49
CA SER A 74 33.21 1.34 -11.06
C SER A 74 34.05 2.36 -10.27
N PRO A 75 33.45 3.06 -9.28
CA PRO A 75 34.19 4.03 -8.47
C PRO A 75 35.14 3.37 -7.46
N LEU A 76 35.02 2.06 -7.23
CA LEU A 76 35.93 1.26 -6.40
C LEU A 76 36.34 -0.04 -7.12
N PRO A 77 37.52 -0.62 -6.81
CA PRO A 77 37.99 -1.86 -7.40
C PRO A 77 37.49 -3.08 -6.60
N HIS A 78 36.29 -3.58 -6.91
CA HIS A 78 35.71 -4.76 -6.26
C HIS A 78 35.06 -5.78 -7.21
N GLY A 79 35.35 -5.61 -8.51
CA GLY A 79 35.03 -6.55 -9.59
C GLY A 79 33.81 -6.17 -10.41
N ASP A 80 33.88 -6.43 -11.72
CA ASP A 80 32.86 -5.98 -12.69
C ASP A 80 31.44 -6.43 -12.35
N ARG A 81 31.27 -7.68 -11.88
CA ARG A 81 29.94 -8.24 -11.58
C ARG A 81 29.31 -7.64 -10.34
N GLN A 82 30.13 -7.38 -9.33
CA GLN A 82 29.71 -6.67 -8.13
C GLN A 82 29.29 -5.24 -8.48
N TRP A 83 30.08 -4.55 -9.31
CA TRP A 83 29.74 -3.23 -9.83
C TRP A 83 28.42 -3.22 -10.63
N ARG A 84 28.16 -4.22 -11.48
CA ARG A 84 26.88 -4.32 -12.20
C ARG A 84 25.69 -4.47 -11.25
N CYS A 85 25.83 -5.22 -10.14
CA CYS A 85 24.77 -5.35 -9.13
C CYS A 85 24.48 -4.01 -8.44
N GLU A 86 25.50 -3.26 -8.08
CA GLU A 86 25.35 -1.93 -7.46
C GLU A 86 24.82 -0.89 -8.45
N SER A 87 25.33 -0.91 -9.67
CA SER A 87 24.85 -0.09 -10.79
C SER A 87 23.39 -0.36 -11.11
N GLU A 88 22.91 -1.60 -10.94
CA GLU A 88 21.50 -1.94 -11.12
C GLU A 88 20.64 -1.22 -10.07
N VAL A 89 21.12 -1.11 -8.82
CA VAL A 89 20.46 -0.31 -7.78
C VAL A 89 20.45 1.16 -8.16
N VAL A 90 21.60 1.72 -8.54
CA VAL A 90 21.76 3.13 -8.95
C VAL A 90 20.80 3.47 -10.09
N GLY A 91 20.84 2.69 -11.18
CA GLY A 91 20.03 2.92 -12.37
C GLY A 91 18.53 2.82 -12.09
N ARG A 92 18.10 1.90 -11.22
CA ARG A 92 16.68 1.80 -10.82
C ARG A 92 16.22 3.05 -10.05
N VAL A 93 17.05 3.55 -9.15
CA VAL A 93 16.77 4.78 -8.40
C VAL A 93 16.70 5.97 -9.35
N LEU A 94 17.68 6.17 -10.23
CA LEU A 94 17.71 7.28 -11.17
C LEU A 94 16.53 7.24 -12.16
N ARG A 95 16.21 6.08 -12.74
CA ARG A 95 15.00 5.92 -13.59
C ARG A 95 13.71 6.30 -12.87
N GLN A 96 13.57 5.92 -11.59
CA GLN A 96 12.40 6.27 -10.78
C GLN A 96 12.32 7.79 -10.52
N GLN A 97 13.46 8.44 -10.31
CA GLN A 97 13.55 9.87 -10.08
C GLN A 97 13.34 10.67 -11.38
N ALA A 98 13.84 10.19 -12.52
CA ALA A 98 13.61 10.81 -13.82
C ALA A 98 12.12 10.84 -14.17
N GLU A 99 11.37 9.76 -13.89
CA GLU A 99 9.90 9.77 -13.99
C GLU A 99 9.25 10.81 -13.09
N ARG A 100 9.80 11.00 -11.89
CA ARG A 100 9.24 11.92 -10.91
C ARG A 100 9.56 13.37 -11.28
N LYS A 101 10.71 13.61 -11.92
CA LYS A 101 11.07 14.88 -12.55
C LYS A 101 10.08 15.24 -13.68
N LYS A 102 9.77 14.31 -14.58
CA LYS A 102 8.72 14.51 -15.60
C LYS A 102 7.36 14.89 -14.97
N ALA A 103 6.98 14.21 -13.90
CA ALA A 103 5.75 14.56 -13.18
C ALA A 103 5.81 15.94 -12.49
N PHE A 104 7.00 16.36 -12.05
CA PHE A 104 7.23 17.70 -11.52
C PHE A 104 7.13 18.78 -12.60
N GLU A 105 7.71 18.55 -13.77
CA GLU A 105 7.64 19.47 -14.91
C GLU A 105 6.19 19.74 -15.33
N LEU A 106 5.33 18.72 -15.31
CA LEU A 106 3.89 18.87 -15.56
C LEU A 106 3.15 19.65 -14.46
N VAL A 107 3.62 19.54 -13.21
CA VAL A 107 3.02 20.21 -12.05
C VAL A 107 3.54 21.64 -11.88
N LEU A 108 4.75 21.96 -12.35
CA LEU A 108 5.39 23.25 -12.15
C LEU A 108 4.49 24.44 -12.55
N PRO A 109 3.78 24.45 -13.68
CA PRO A 109 2.92 25.57 -14.08
C PRO A 109 1.72 25.81 -13.15
N ILE A 110 1.27 24.80 -12.40
CA ILE A 110 0.12 24.93 -11.49
C ILE A 110 0.54 25.36 -10.07
N LEU A 111 1.84 25.39 -9.77
CA LEU A 111 2.36 25.82 -8.47
C LEU A 111 2.24 27.34 -8.32
N SER A 112 1.26 27.78 -7.54
CA SER A 112 1.00 29.20 -7.27
C SER A 112 0.74 29.43 -5.78
N GLU A 113 0.92 30.68 -5.32
CA GLU A 113 0.62 31.08 -3.94
C GLU A 113 -0.83 30.75 -3.53
N GLY A 114 -1.76 30.68 -4.48
CA GLY A 114 -3.16 30.26 -4.23
C GLY A 114 -3.31 28.84 -3.68
N LEU A 115 -2.28 28.00 -3.84
CA LEU A 115 -2.19 26.67 -3.20
C LEU A 115 -1.85 26.75 -1.71
N ILE A 116 -1.41 27.91 -1.23
CA ILE A 116 -1.07 28.19 0.17
C ILE A 116 -2.15 29.09 0.76
N ARG A 117 -2.56 28.78 1.98
CA ARG A 117 -3.42 29.64 2.80
C ARG A 117 -2.51 30.50 3.67
N PRO A 118 -2.64 31.84 3.58
CA PRO A 118 -1.81 32.74 4.37
C PRO A 118 -2.06 32.56 5.87
N LYS A 119 -1.06 32.94 6.67
CA LYS A 119 -1.18 32.99 8.12
C LYS A 119 -2.25 34.03 8.50
N THR A 120 -3.10 33.67 9.45
CA THR A 120 -4.06 34.59 10.08
C THR A 120 -3.85 34.56 11.59
N GLU A 121 -4.34 35.55 12.34
CA GLU A 121 -4.24 35.57 13.82
C GLU A 121 -4.72 34.27 14.48
N LYS A 122 -5.71 33.61 13.88
CA LYS A 122 -6.34 32.40 14.41
C LYS A 122 -5.80 31.10 13.81
N ARG A 123 -5.00 31.14 12.72
CA ARG A 123 -4.54 29.94 12.01
C ARG A 123 -3.13 30.10 11.41
N PRO A 124 -2.24 29.11 11.60
CA PRO A 124 -0.94 29.12 10.93
C PRO A 124 -1.12 28.99 9.42
N VAL A 125 -0.06 29.34 8.68
CA VAL A 125 0.06 29.06 7.24
C VAL A 125 -0.26 27.58 6.96
N GLY A 126 -0.96 27.29 5.87
CA GLY A 126 -1.40 25.92 5.60
C GLY A 126 -1.72 25.66 4.15
N LYS A 127 -1.92 24.39 3.79
CA LYS A 127 -2.21 24.01 2.40
C LYS A 127 -3.66 24.30 2.04
N ASN A 128 -3.90 24.95 0.90
CA ASN A 128 -5.24 25.16 0.36
C ASN A 128 -5.76 23.92 -0.37
N ARG A 129 -6.20 22.92 0.42
CA ARG A 129 -6.60 21.60 -0.11
C ARG A 129 -7.65 21.64 -1.24
N PRO A 130 -8.69 22.49 -1.20
CA PRO A 130 -9.62 22.64 -2.31
C PRO A 130 -8.93 23.09 -3.60
N ALA A 131 -8.13 24.16 -3.55
CA ALA A 131 -7.41 24.68 -4.71
C ALA A 131 -6.39 23.66 -5.27
N ILE A 132 -5.67 22.96 -4.39
CA ILE A 132 -4.77 21.87 -4.80
C ILE A 132 -5.54 20.76 -5.55
N LYS A 133 -6.68 20.34 -5.02
CA LYS A 133 -7.48 19.27 -5.63
C LYS A 133 -8.02 19.70 -6.99
N GLU A 134 -8.50 20.94 -7.08
CA GLU A 134 -8.99 21.52 -8.32
C GLU A 134 -7.90 21.60 -9.38
N ALA A 135 -6.74 22.20 -9.04
CA ALA A 135 -5.60 22.32 -9.94
C ALA A 135 -5.12 20.96 -10.49
N ILE A 136 -4.99 19.94 -9.64
CA ILE A 136 -4.59 18.59 -10.06
C ILE A 136 -5.67 17.95 -10.95
N THR A 137 -6.96 18.13 -10.62
CA THR A 137 -8.06 17.57 -11.42
C THR A 137 -8.12 18.21 -12.81
N THR A 138 -7.90 19.52 -12.89
CA THR A 138 -7.83 20.24 -14.17
C THR A 138 -6.64 19.77 -15.00
N LEU A 139 -5.45 19.65 -14.39
CA LEU A 139 -4.26 19.12 -15.05
C LEU A 139 -4.47 17.69 -15.58
N GLN A 140 -5.11 16.83 -14.78
CA GLN A 140 -5.40 15.46 -15.21
C GLN A 140 -6.33 15.44 -16.44
N LYS A 141 -7.38 16.27 -16.44
CA LYS A 141 -8.31 16.36 -17.57
C LYS A 141 -7.61 16.86 -18.84
N SER A 142 -6.63 17.76 -18.72
CA SER A 142 -5.89 18.26 -19.89
C SER A 142 -4.92 17.24 -20.48
N LEU A 143 -4.50 16.23 -19.72
CA LEU A 143 -3.49 15.26 -20.13
C LEU A 143 -4.07 13.92 -20.62
N ASP A 144 -5.39 13.71 -20.52
CA ASP A 144 -6.07 12.43 -20.78
C ASP A 144 -5.40 11.23 -20.07
N GLU A 145 -4.82 11.49 -18.89
CA GLU A 145 -4.01 10.52 -18.16
C GLU A 145 -4.82 9.72 -17.12
N ASP A 146 -4.50 8.43 -17.02
CA ASP A 146 -5.06 7.48 -16.06
C ASP A 146 -4.98 7.95 -14.59
N GLU A 147 -5.83 7.38 -13.73
CA GLU A 147 -5.87 7.66 -12.29
C GLU A 147 -4.54 7.41 -11.52
N THR A 148 -3.57 6.72 -12.14
CA THR A 148 -2.26 6.43 -11.53
C THR A 148 -1.36 7.68 -11.51
N SER A 149 -1.52 8.58 -12.47
CA SER A 149 -0.79 9.86 -12.53
C SER A 149 -1.24 10.83 -11.44
N PHE A 150 -2.54 10.81 -11.08
CA PHE A 150 -3.11 11.69 -10.06
C PHE A 150 -2.38 11.62 -8.71
N VAL A 151 -2.08 10.40 -8.22
CA VAL A 151 -1.40 10.22 -6.93
C VAL A 151 0.04 10.74 -6.99
N THR A 152 0.70 10.57 -8.14
CA THR A 152 2.06 11.06 -8.35
C THR A 152 2.08 12.59 -8.34
N PHE A 153 1.19 13.24 -9.11
CA PHE A 153 1.05 14.71 -9.10
C PHE A 153 0.71 15.23 -7.71
N GLN A 154 -0.23 14.60 -7.01
CA GLN A 154 -0.57 14.99 -5.64
C GLN A 154 0.62 14.92 -4.69
N ASN A 155 1.42 13.84 -4.76
CA ASN A 155 2.60 13.71 -3.92
C ASN A 155 3.66 14.77 -4.23
N VAL A 156 3.85 15.11 -5.51
CA VAL A 156 4.79 16.15 -5.94
C VAL A 156 4.32 17.53 -5.47
N VAL A 157 3.05 17.89 -5.69
CA VAL A 157 2.46 19.14 -5.18
C VAL A 157 2.58 19.21 -3.66
N GLU A 158 2.30 18.10 -2.95
CA GLU A 158 2.40 18.08 -1.49
C GLU A 158 3.83 18.32 -1.00
N GLN A 159 4.84 17.80 -1.70
CA GLN A 159 6.25 18.06 -1.43
C GLN A 159 6.60 19.52 -1.74
N ALA A 160 6.15 20.07 -2.86
CA ALA A 160 6.39 21.47 -3.24
C ALA A 160 5.77 22.45 -2.22
N CYS A 161 4.56 22.16 -1.70
CA CYS A 161 3.99 22.96 -0.61
C CYS A 161 4.79 22.83 0.70
N ASN A 162 5.41 21.67 0.98
CA ASN A 162 6.27 21.54 2.17
C ASN A 162 7.57 22.34 1.99
N TYR A 163 8.12 22.36 0.77
CA TYR A 163 9.25 23.21 0.41
C TYR A 163 8.91 24.69 0.63
N PHE A 164 7.72 25.14 0.17
CA PHE A 164 7.24 26.49 0.43
C PHE A 164 7.22 26.85 1.93
N PHE A 165 6.80 25.94 2.81
CA PHE A 165 6.80 26.21 4.26
C PHE A 165 8.20 26.36 4.89
N GLN A 166 9.24 25.93 4.19
CA GLN A 166 10.63 26.03 4.65
C GLN A 166 11.37 27.21 4.01
N HIS A 167 10.96 27.63 2.82
CA HIS A 167 11.71 28.58 1.98
C HIS A 167 10.89 29.80 1.52
N ASP A 168 9.61 29.88 1.88
CA ASP A 168 8.64 30.92 1.47
C ASP A 168 8.52 31.14 -0.05
N ARG A 169 8.88 30.13 -0.84
CA ARG A 169 8.68 30.08 -2.29
C ARG A 169 8.55 28.64 -2.77
N PHE A 170 7.95 28.45 -3.96
CA PHE A 170 7.95 27.16 -4.62
C PHE A 170 9.33 26.86 -5.25
N PRO A 171 9.70 25.58 -5.40
CA PRO A 171 10.92 25.20 -6.10
C PRO A 171 10.82 25.56 -7.59
N SER A 172 11.91 26.05 -8.18
CA SER A 172 11.98 26.35 -9.62
C SER A 172 12.41 25.15 -10.46
N SER A 173 13.04 24.16 -9.84
CA SER A 173 13.55 22.93 -10.47
C SER A 173 13.28 21.70 -9.61
N TYR A 174 13.39 20.52 -10.22
CA TYR A 174 13.17 19.26 -9.50
C TYR A 174 14.30 18.97 -8.51
N GLU A 175 15.52 19.33 -8.88
CA GLU A 175 16.75 19.15 -8.11
C GLU A 175 16.76 20.01 -6.83
N GLU A 176 16.08 21.16 -6.87
CA GLU A 176 15.81 21.98 -5.69
C GLU A 176 14.78 21.32 -4.76
N LEU A 177 13.71 20.76 -5.34
CA LEU A 177 12.66 20.08 -4.57
C LEU A 177 13.14 18.77 -3.92
N GLN A 178 13.99 18.02 -4.63
CA GLN A 178 14.40 16.68 -4.28
C GLN A 178 15.94 16.59 -4.18
N PRO A 179 16.50 16.46 -2.96
CA PRO A 179 17.92 16.20 -2.81
C PRO A 179 18.28 14.81 -3.36
N VAL A 180 19.56 14.60 -3.65
CA VAL A 180 20.12 13.32 -4.13
C VAL A 180 19.61 12.17 -3.24
N PRO A 181 18.95 11.14 -3.82
CA PRO A 181 18.25 10.09 -3.08
C PRO A 181 19.22 9.04 -2.52
N ARG A 182 20.07 9.44 -1.56
CA ARG A 182 21.06 8.56 -0.94
C ARG A 182 20.42 7.45 -0.12
N LEU A 183 20.90 6.22 -0.30
CA LEU A 183 20.52 5.07 0.51
C LEU A 183 20.92 5.30 1.97
N GLN A 184 19.93 5.17 2.85
CA GLN A 184 20.11 5.25 4.31
C GLN A 184 20.49 3.89 4.92
N VAL A 185 20.02 2.80 4.30
CA VAL A 185 20.29 1.41 4.68
C VAL A 185 20.90 0.69 3.49
N GLY A 186 21.75 -0.31 3.74
CA GLY A 186 22.36 -1.07 2.67
C GLY A 186 21.35 -1.92 1.90
N MET A 187 21.46 -1.95 0.58
CA MET A 187 20.65 -2.77 -0.32
C MET A 187 21.45 -3.10 -1.58
N LEU A 188 21.46 -4.38 -1.96
CA LEU A 188 22.16 -4.91 -3.12
C LEU A 188 21.27 -5.92 -3.84
N THR A 189 20.90 -5.61 -5.08
CA THR A 189 20.17 -6.56 -5.94
C THR A 189 21.15 -7.32 -6.82
N TYR A 190 20.99 -8.64 -6.90
CA TYR A 190 21.88 -9.47 -7.71
C TYR A 190 21.43 -9.60 -9.18
N ALA A 191 20.43 -8.83 -9.60
CA ALA A 191 19.92 -8.82 -10.98
C ALA A 191 20.96 -8.33 -12.02
N GLY A 192 22.06 -7.72 -11.58
CA GLY A 192 23.18 -7.35 -12.44
C GLY A 192 24.24 -8.45 -12.64
N ASP A 193 24.12 -9.61 -11.99
CA ASP A 193 25.10 -10.71 -12.09
C ASP A 193 24.75 -11.69 -13.24
N ASP A 194 25.60 -12.70 -13.47
CA ASP A 194 25.43 -13.74 -14.51
C ASP A 194 24.50 -14.90 -14.07
N GLY A 195 23.52 -14.61 -13.22
CA GLY A 195 22.55 -15.59 -12.71
C GLY A 195 23.09 -16.49 -11.59
N ARG A 196 22.22 -17.37 -11.08
CA ARG A 196 22.43 -18.10 -9.82
C ARG A 196 23.54 -19.15 -9.85
N GLU A 197 23.87 -19.71 -11.02
CA GLU A 197 24.85 -20.80 -11.15
C GLU A 197 26.27 -20.29 -11.45
N LYS A 198 26.36 -19.29 -12.34
CA LYS A 198 27.62 -18.76 -12.87
C LYS A 198 27.97 -17.36 -12.33
N GLY A 199 27.17 -16.84 -11.41
CA GLY A 199 27.40 -15.53 -10.80
C GLY A 199 28.76 -15.43 -10.11
N GLN A 200 29.33 -14.22 -10.18
CA GLN A 200 30.61 -13.89 -9.56
C GLN A 200 30.45 -12.96 -8.36
N ALA A 201 29.27 -12.40 -8.14
CA ALA A 201 28.88 -11.69 -6.92
C ALA A 201 28.07 -12.61 -5.99
N TYR A 202 27.22 -13.47 -6.55
CA TYR A 202 26.50 -14.49 -5.80
C TYR A 202 26.39 -15.82 -6.52
N ARG A 203 26.10 -16.88 -5.76
CA ARG A 203 25.59 -18.16 -6.28
C ARG A 203 24.47 -18.65 -5.40
N LEU A 204 23.48 -19.29 -6.01
CA LEU A 204 22.35 -19.86 -5.30
C LEU A 204 22.01 -21.22 -5.89
N ALA A 205 22.21 -22.26 -5.09
CA ALA A 205 21.80 -23.63 -5.42
C ALA A 205 20.56 -23.99 -4.60
N LEU A 206 19.60 -24.64 -5.24
CA LEU A 206 18.32 -25.04 -4.64
C LEU A 206 18.26 -26.56 -4.60
N ASP A 207 17.96 -27.10 -3.42
CA ASP A 207 17.55 -28.49 -3.25
C ASP A 207 16.05 -28.48 -2.95
N LEU A 208 15.25 -28.70 -3.98
CA LEU A 208 13.79 -28.68 -3.86
C LEU A 208 13.27 -29.88 -3.07
N ASP A 209 13.96 -31.02 -3.09
CA ASP A 209 13.51 -32.22 -2.38
C ASP A 209 13.70 -32.06 -0.88
N ALA A 210 14.88 -31.59 -0.46
CA ALA A 210 15.16 -31.24 0.93
C ALA A 210 14.53 -29.91 1.37
N GLY A 211 14.06 -29.09 0.43
CA GLY A 211 13.50 -27.77 0.70
C GLY A 211 14.52 -26.75 1.19
N THR A 212 15.80 -26.90 0.82
CA THR A 212 16.90 -26.05 1.27
C THR A 212 17.51 -25.25 0.11
N ALA A 213 18.09 -24.09 0.41
CA ALA A 213 18.79 -23.25 -0.56
C ALA A 213 20.18 -22.87 -0.05
N ARG A 214 21.23 -23.26 -0.78
CA ARG A 214 22.61 -22.84 -0.48
C ARG A 214 22.91 -21.53 -1.17
N PHE A 215 23.05 -20.47 -0.37
CA PHE A 215 23.38 -19.13 -0.83
C PHE A 215 24.87 -18.84 -0.60
N ARG A 216 25.56 -18.37 -1.63
CA ARG A 216 26.95 -17.89 -1.56
C ARG A 216 27.01 -16.46 -2.04
N PHE A 217 27.76 -15.63 -1.35
CA PHE A 217 27.96 -14.23 -1.74
C PHE A 217 29.40 -13.80 -1.50
N ARG A 218 29.88 -12.86 -2.33
CA ARG A 218 31.16 -12.21 -2.11
C ARG A 218 31.02 -11.04 -1.16
N PHE A 219 31.99 -10.88 -0.26
CA PHE A 219 32.02 -9.77 0.68
C PHE A 219 33.47 -9.33 0.95
N PRO A 220 33.69 -8.05 1.30
CA PRO A 220 34.97 -7.59 1.80
C PRO A 220 35.14 -7.98 3.27
N ASP A 221 36.28 -8.56 3.61
CA ASP A 221 36.69 -8.75 4.99
C ASP A 221 37.11 -7.43 5.66
N GLU A 222 37.62 -7.49 6.88
CA GLU A 222 38.03 -6.31 7.65
C GLU A 222 39.24 -5.59 7.05
N ALA A 223 40.05 -6.29 6.25
CA ALA A 223 41.16 -5.72 5.50
C ALA A 223 40.75 -5.23 4.09
N GLY A 224 39.47 -5.38 3.73
CA GLY A 224 38.94 -5.02 2.40
C GLY A 224 39.21 -6.07 1.33
N ILE A 225 39.70 -7.26 1.68
CA ILE A 225 39.95 -8.36 0.75
C ILE A 225 38.63 -9.10 0.48
N TRP A 226 38.33 -9.30 -0.79
CA TRP A 226 37.05 -9.87 -1.22
C TRP A 226 37.07 -11.40 -1.27
N GLN A 227 36.30 -12.03 -0.39
CA GLN A 227 36.19 -13.49 -0.27
C GLN A 227 34.74 -13.98 -0.37
N TRP A 228 34.54 -15.30 -0.39
CA TRP A 228 33.23 -15.93 -0.49
C TRP A 228 32.73 -16.38 0.89
N ARG A 229 31.47 -16.06 1.21
CA ARG A 229 30.71 -16.69 2.30
C ARG A 229 29.77 -17.73 1.69
N THR A 230 29.62 -18.85 2.38
CA THR A 230 28.57 -19.84 2.10
C THR A 230 27.61 -19.87 3.26
N VAL A 231 26.32 -19.95 2.94
CA VAL A 231 25.20 -20.03 3.87
C VAL A 231 24.27 -21.13 3.38
N ASP A 232 23.97 -22.10 4.22
CA ASP A 232 22.91 -23.06 3.96
C ASP A 232 21.61 -22.49 4.54
N THR A 233 20.60 -22.32 3.69
CA THR A 233 19.45 -21.43 3.96
C THR A 233 18.09 -22.08 3.58
N ILE A 234 17.27 -22.36 4.60
CA ILE A 234 15.81 -22.13 4.72
C ILE A 234 14.80 -23.13 4.12
N ASP A 235 14.00 -23.69 5.03
CA ASP A 235 12.94 -24.71 4.85
C ASP A 235 11.63 -24.27 4.14
N CYS A 236 11.47 -23.00 3.71
CA CYS A 236 10.15 -22.46 3.29
C CYS A 236 10.00 -22.13 1.80
N LEU A 237 11.02 -22.40 0.99
CA LEU A 237 11.03 -22.08 -0.45
C LEU A 237 10.38 -23.15 -1.32
N LYS A 238 10.33 -24.41 -0.87
CA LYS A 238 9.89 -25.56 -1.66
C LYS A 238 8.51 -25.36 -2.30
N GLU A 239 7.52 -25.04 -1.47
CA GLU A 239 6.13 -24.82 -1.91
C GLU A 239 5.95 -23.52 -2.71
N ARG A 240 6.91 -22.59 -2.64
CA ARG A 240 6.82 -21.28 -3.31
C ARG A 240 7.46 -21.32 -4.69
N LEU A 241 8.52 -22.11 -4.84
CA LEU A 241 9.25 -22.31 -6.09
C LEU A 241 8.49 -23.17 -7.10
N SER A 242 7.51 -23.97 -6.66
CA SER A 242 6.62 -24.68 -7.58
C SER A 242 5.73 -23.75 -8.41
N ASP A 243 5.51 -22.53 -7.93
CA ASP A 243 4.48 -21.64 -8.46
C ASP A 243 5.00 -20.62 -9.48
N GLY A 244 6.32 -20.53 -9.69
CA GLY A 244 6.90 -19.55 -10.60
C GLY A 244 8.41 -19.61 -10.75
N GLU A 245 8.94 -18.71 -11.57
CA GLU A 245 10.36 -18.65 -11.89
C GLU A 245 11.14 -17.85 -10.84
N LEU A 246 12.23 -18.42 -10.32
CA LEU A 246 13.07 -17.71 -9.37
C LEU A 246 13.91 -16.64 -10.07
N MET A 247 13.71 -15.39 -9.65
CA MET A 247 14.50 -14.23 -10.05
C MET A 247 15.69 -14.01 -9.13
N ALA A 248 16.63 -13.19 -9.60
CA ALA A 248 17.80 -12.81 -8.82
C ALA A 248 17.38 -12.18 -7.47
N PRO A 249 17.92 -12.66 -6.34
CA PRO A 249 17.50 -12.18 -5.03
C PRO A 249 18.05 -10.77 -4.74
N THR A 250 17.54 -10.15 -3.68
CA THR A 250 18.03 -8.87 -3.18
C THR A 250 18.45 -9.02 -1.73
N LEU A 251 19.72 -8.69 -1.43
CA LEU A 251 20.20 -8.60 -0.06
C LEU A 251 19.94 -7.18 0.46
N ARG A 252 19.38 -7.06 1.66
CA ARG A 252 19.12 -5.76 2.27
C ARG A 252 19.31 -5.79 3.77
N GLU A 253 19.57 -4.60 4.32
CA GLU A 253 19.65 -4.36 5.74
C GLU A 253 18.26 -4.08 6.32
N GLU A 254 17.97 -4.71 7.46
CA GLU A 254 16.88 -4.35 8.35
C GLU A 254 17.39 -3.92 9.72
N CYS A 255 16.68 -2.96 10.33
CA CYS A 255 16.98 -2.47 11.67
C CYS A 255 15.87 -2.84 12.66
N ARG A 256 16.24 -3.63 13.68
CA ARG A 256 15.40 -3.99 14.83
C ARG A 256 15.26 -2.85 15.81
N ALA A 257 14.36 -3.02 16.78
CA ALA A 257 13.96 -1.93 17.67
C ALA A 257 15.01 -1.46 18.66
N ALA A 258 15.94 -2.34 18.99
CA ALA A 258 17.09 -2.01 19.82
C ALA A 258 18.19 -1.24 19.05
N GLY A 259 18.02 -1.01 17.74
CA GLY A 259 19.08 -0.51 16.86
C GLY A 259 19.99 -1.61 16.29
N GLU A 260 19.70 -2.87 16.60
CA GLU A 260 20.37 -4.04 16.02
C GLU A 260 20.10 -4.08 14.50
N ARG A 261 21.18 -4.15 13.71
CA ARG A 261 21.13 -4.29 12.26
C ARG A 261 21.25 -5.77 11.91
N PHE A 262 20.51 -6.24 10.92
CA PHE A 262 20.63 -7.60 10.40
C PHE A 262 20.34 -7.63 8.90
N ALA A 263 20.99 -8.54 8.21
CA ALA A 263 20.82 -8.78 6.79
C ALA A 263 19.70 -9.78 6.51
N VAL A 264 18.92 -9.46 5.48
CA VAL A 264 17.78 -10.21 4.98
C VAL A 264 17.96 -10.43 3.49
N LEU A 265 17.78 -11.67 3.04
CA LEU A 265 17.77 -12.05 1.64
C LEU A 265 16.32 -12.18 1.16
N ASP A 266 15.96 -11.33 0.22
CA ASP A 266 14.67 -11.33 -0.44
C ASP A 266 14.71 -12.25 -1.67
N PHE A 267 14.06 -13.41 -1.59
CA PHE A 267 13.80 -14.28 -2.73
C PHE A 267 12.65 -13.69 -3.55
N ILE A 268 12.84 -13.60 -4.86
CA ILE A 268 11.84 -13.04 -5.77
C ILE A 268 11.38 -14.14 -6.71
N ILE A 269 10.11 -14.49 -6.67
CA ILE A 269 9.52 -15.53 -7.53
C ILE A 269 8.53 -14.85 -8.47
N GLU A 270 8.76 -14.98 -9.77
CA GLU A 270 7.89 -14.46 -10.82
C GLU A 270 6.79 -15.49 -11.11
N VAL A 271 5.58 -15.21 -10.63
CA VAL A 271 4.42 -16.11 -10.71
C VAL A 271 3.53 -15.71 -11.87
N GLU A 272 3.04 -16.70 -12.63
CA GLU A 272 2.07 -16.47 -13.69
C GLU A 272 0.72 -16.03 -13.11
N LYS A 273 0.23 -14.91 -13.65
CA LYS A 273 -1.05 -14.31 -13.27
C LYS A 273 -2.17 -15.09 -13.94
N GLU A 274 -3.26 -15.31 -13.21
CA GLU A 274 -4.48 -15.80 -13.86
C GLU A 274 -5.03 -14.73 -14.81
N GLU A 275 -5.49 -15.18 -15.99
CA GLU A 275 -6.11 -14.29 -16.95
C GLU A 275 -7.40 -13.69 -16.37
N LEU A 276 -7.63 -12.41 -16.67
CA LEU A 276 -8.86 -11.77 -16.25
C LEU A 276 -10.04 -12.36 -17.05
N PRO A 277 -11.16 -12.70 -16.39
CA PRO A 277 -12.33 -13.23 -17.06
C PRO A 277 -12.82 -12.25 -18.12
N ALA A 278 -13.18 -12.72 -19.31
CA ALA A 278 -13.80 -11.89 -20.34
C ALA A 278 -15.02 -11.16 -19.76
N TRP A 279 -15.27 -9.92 -20.17
CA TRP A 279 -16.33 -9.10 -19.56
C TRP A 279 -17.69 -9.79 -19.64
N GLU A 280 -17.95 -10.49 -20.73
CA GLU A 280 -19.15 -11.27 -21.04
C GLU A 280 -19.39 -12.37 -20.01
N SER A 281 -18.32 -12.98 -19.49
CA SER A 281 -18.36 -14.06 -18.50
C SER A 281 -18.58 -13.57 -17.05
N VAL A 282 -18.43 -12.27 -16.80
CA VAL A 282 -18.63 -11.70 -15.46
C VAL A 282 -20.13 -11.56 -15.21
N GLN A 283 -20.64 -12.26 -14.20
CA GLN A 283 -22.07 -12.27 -13.84
C GLN A 283 -22.35 -11.63 -12.49
N ARG A 284 -21.36 -11.54 -11.60
CA ARG A 284 -21.55 -11.10 -10.21
C ARG A 284 -20.47 -10.15 -9.74
N VAL A 285 -20.90 -9.19 -8.94
CA VAL A 285 -20.10 -8.09 -8.39
C VAL A 285 -20.16 -8.14 -6.86
N LEU A 286 -19.01 -8.10 -6.21
CA LEU A 286 -18.92 -7.84 -4.77
C LEU A 286 -18.72 -6.34 -4.57
N GLY A 287 -19.68 -5.65 -3.99
CA GLY A 287 -19.52 -4.26 -3.55
C GLY A 287 -19.08 -4.21 -2.10
N ALA A 288 -18.04 -3.42 -1.82
CA ALA A 288 -17.49 -3.32 -0.48
C ALA A 288 -17.24 -1.86 -0.04
N ASP A 289 -17.74 -1.53 1.14
CA ASP A 289 -17.68 -0.22 1.79
C ASP A 289 -16.71 -0.24 2.98
N TRP A 290 -15.92 0.84 3.13
CA TRP A 290 -15.03 1.04 4.28
C TRP A 290 -15.70 1.93 5.32
N GLY A 291 -16.40 1.30 6.26
CA GLY A 291 -17.05 1.99 7.35
C GLY A 291 -16.07 2.56 8.40
N ILE A 292 -16.63 3.40 9.28
CA ILE A 292 -15.97 3.84 10.52
C ILE A 292 -16.44 2.96 11.70
N HIS A 293 -17.61 2.34 11.57
CA HIS A 293 -18.24 1.53 12.60
C HIS A 293 -17.97 0.04 12.36
N SER A 294 -18.25 -0.44 11.15
CA SER A 294 -17.72 -1.69 10.65
C SER A 294 -16.44 -1.38 9.89
N LEU A 295 -15.35 -2.13 10.11
CA LEU A 295 -14.14 -2.02 9.31
C LEU A 295 -14.48 -2.14 7.82
N LEU A 296 -15.32 -3.12 7.50
CA LEU A 296 -15.69 -3.47 6.14
C LEU A 296 -17.13 -3.99 6.12
N THR A 297 -17.91 -3.55 5.15
CA THR A 297 -19.21 -4.14 4.82
C THR A 297 -19.22 -4.55 3.36
N ALA A 298 -19.63 -5.79 3.06
CA ALA A 298 -19.61 -6.32 1.70
C ALA A 298 -20.94 -6.99 1.33
N THR A 299 -21.39 -6.75 0.10
CA THR A 299 -22.62 -7.33 -0.46
C THR A 299 -22.38 -7.79 -1.89
N ALA A 300 -22.83 -9.01 -2.22
CA ALA A 300 -22.76 -9.57 -3.57
C ALA A 300 -24.06 -9.32 -4.32
N ILE A 301 -23.96 -8.85 -5.56
CA ILE A 301 -25.08 -8.57 -6.46
C ILE A 301 -24.75 -9.17 -7.83
N ASP A 302 -25.76 -9.73 -8.51
CA ASP A 302 -25.60 -10.20 -9.88
C ASP A 302 -25.82 -9.09 -10.93
N GLU A 303 -25.60 -9.42 -12.19
CA GLU A 303 -25.80 -8.50 -13.32
C GLU A 303 -27.25 -8.06 -13.53
N HIS A 304 -28.21 -8.74 -12.90
CA HIS A 304 -29.63 -8.41 -12.92
C HIS A 304 -30.04 -7.46 -11.77
N ASN A 305 -29.09 -7.04 -10.93
CA ASN A 305 -29.30 -6.23 -9.73
C ASN A 305 -30.04 -6.98 -8.61
N GLU A 306 -29.89 -8.30 -8.54
CA GLU A 306 -30.39 -9.11 -7.44
C GLU A 306 -29.27 -9.40 -6.44
N GLN A 307 -29.58 -9.27 -5.16
CA GLN A 307 -28.61 -9.57 -4.11
C GLN A 307 -28.47 -11.08 -3.88
N VAL A 308 -27.25 -11.60 -4.03
CA VAL A 308 -26.93 -13.05 -4.08
C VAL A 308 -26.61 -13.64 -2.70
N GLY A 309 -26.95 -12.95 -1.61
CA GLY A 309 -26.69 -13.45 -0.26
C GLY A 309 -26.87 -12.43 0.85
N ARG A 310 -26.59 -12.85 2.08
CA ARG A 310 -26.62 -11.95 3.24
C ARG A 310 -25.42 -11.00 3.21
N PRO A 311 -25.57 -9.75 3.68
CA PRO A 311 -24.43 -8.86 3.82
C PRO A 311 -23.43 -9.38 4.84
N PHE A 312 -22.15 -9.14 4.55
CA PHE A 312 -21.05 -9.47 5.44
C PHE A 312 -20.54 -8.21 6.13
N PHE A 313 -20.46 -8.24 7.45
CA PHE A 313 -19.88 -7.16 8.26
C PHE A 313 -18.63 -7.67 8.95
N LEU A 314 -17.56 -6.88 8.88
CA LEU A 314 -16.31 -7.08 9.62
C LEU A 314 -16.11 -5.90 10.56
N ASP A 315 -16.07 -6.14 11.87
CA ASP A 315 -15.75 -5.13 12.86
C ASP A 315 -14.31 -5.31 13.36
N THR A 316 -13.60 -4.20 13.61
CA THR A 316 -12.27 -4.16 14.23
C THR A 316 -12.25 -4.60 15.70
N GLY A 317 -13.41 -4.62 16.38
CA GLY A 317 -13.53 -4.97 17.79
C GLY A 317 -12.61 -4.10 18.68
N GLY A 318 -11.77 -4.74 19.50
CA GLY A 318 -10.82 -4.04 20.39
C GLY A 318 -9.54 -3.51 19.71
N PHE A 319 -9.38 -3.69 18.40
CA PHE A 319 -8.19 -3.27 17.65
C PHE A 319 -8.00 -1.75 17.70
N ASP A 320 -9.06 -0.99 17.42
CA ASP A 320 -8.96 0.46 17.35
C ASP A 320 -8.50 1.03 18.69
N GLY A 321 -9.07 0.55 19.81
CA GLY A 321 -8.65 0.96 21.15
C GLY A 321 -7.16 0.71 21.42
N ARG A 322 -6.60 -0.41 20.93
CA ARG A 322 -5.17 -0.70 21.02
C ARG A 322 -4.33 0.27 20.18
N GLN A 323 -4.78 0.59 18.97
CA GLN A 323 -4.11 1.57 18.12
C GLN A 323 -4.15 2.98 18.72
N ALA A 324 -5.29 3.39 19.29
CA ALA A 324 -5.45 4.65 20.00
C ALA A 324 -4.44 4.80 21.14
N ARG A 325 -4.25 3.74 21.94
CA ARG A 325 -3.31 3.73 23.06
C ARG A 325 -1.87 3.88 22.58
N THR A 326 -1.48 3.09 21.58
CA THR A 326 -0.13 3.20 20.99
C THR A 326 0.10 4.60 20.39
N ARG A 327 -0.91 5.18 19.75
CA ARG A 327 -0.82 6.55 19.21
C ARG A 327 -0.65 7.60 20.30
N ARG A 328 -1.43 7.52 21.39
CA ARG A 328 -1.29 8.43 22.54
C ARG A 328 0.09 8.34 23.16
N GLN A 329 0.61 7.13 23.34
CA GLN A 329 1.97 6.90 23.83
C GLN A 329 3.03 7.59 22.94
N ILE A 330 2.90 7.48 21.61
CA ILE A 330 3.78 8.18 20.67
C ILE A 330 3.70 9.70 20.87
N ASP A 331 2.48 10.25 20.96
CA ASP A 331 2.28 11.69 21.11
C ASP A 331 2.83 12.21 22.46
N GLU A 332 2.71 11.43 23.53
CA GLU A 332 3.32 11.73 24.85
C GLU A 332 4.85 11.68 24.81
N LEU A 333 5.42 10.67 24.17
CA LEU A 333 6.87 10.58 23.99
C LEU A 333 7.42 11.75 23.16
N LYS A 334 6.71 12.14 22.09
CA LYS A 334 7.08 13.32 21.27
C LYS A 334 7.06 14.61 22.08
N LYS A 335 6.06 14.80 22.96
CA LYS A 335 6.03 15.94 23.89
C LYS A 335 7.21 15.93 24.86
N LYS A 336 7.59 14.76 25.38
CA LYS A 336 8.78 14.61 26.25
C LYS A 336 10.06 14.95 25.50
N VAL A 337 10.21 14.48 24.26
CA VAL A 337 11.34 14.82 23.38
C VAL A 337 11.43 16.33 23.17
N ALA A 338 10.36 16.99 22.75
CA ALA A 338 10.35 18.43 22.50
C ALA A 338 10.73 19.24 23.76
N ARG A 339 10.19 18.85 24.93
CA ARG A 339 10.55 19.48 26.21
C ARG A 339 12.03 19.31 26.53
N TYR A 340 12.57 18.10 26.36
CA TYR A 340 13.97 17.81 26.72
C TYR A 340 14.95 18.41 25.70
N GLU A 341 14.55 18.56 24.45
CA GLU A 341 15.29 19.34 23.45
C GLU A 341 15.36 20.81 23.88
N GLN A 342 14.24 21.42 24.26
CA GLN A 342 14.21 22.80 24.75
C GLN A 342 15.07 22.99 26.02
N GLU A 343 14.95 22.08 27.01
CA GLU A 343 15.75 22.13 28.24
C GLU A 343 17.24 21.94 27.96
N ARG A 344 17.61 21.05 27.03
CA ARG A 344 19.00 20.86 26.58
C ARG A 344 19.50 22.10 25.86
N ASP A 345 18.69 22.71 25.00
CA ASP A 345 19.07 23.82 24.13
C ASP A 345 19.23 25.13 24.91
N ALA A 346 18.54 25.27 26.04
CA ALA A 346 18.71 26.37 26.99
C ALA A 346 20.03 26.34 27.79
N LEU A 347 20.76 25.22 27.81
CA LEU A 347 22.06 25.11 28.50
C LEU A 347 23.23 25.63 27.62
N PRO A 348 24.39 26.00 28.20
CA PRO A 348 25.63 26.24 27.45
C PRO A 348 26.17 24.97 26.75
N GLN A 349 26.95 25.08 25.66
CA GLN A 349 27.44 23.93 24.83
C GLN A 349 28.27 22.92 25.63
N ASP A 350 29.02 23.43 26.58
CA ASP A 350 30.02 22.72 27.36
C ASP A 350 29.45 22.23 28.71
N HIS A 351 28.15 22.43 28.94
CA HIS A 351 27.49 22.03 30.18
C HIS A 351 27.33 20.50 30.26
N ALA A 352 27.92 19.85 31.27
CA ALA A 352 27.95 18.38 31.43
C ALA A 352 26.57 17.68 31.34
N LYS A 353 25.49 18.34 31.81
CA LYS A 353 24.11 17.83 31.68
C LYS A 353 23.62 17.67 30.23
N ARG A 354 24.25 18.32 29.23
CA ARG A 354 23.89 18.13 27.80
C ARG A 354 24.10 16.69 27.34
N THR A 355 25.13 16.01 27.85
CA THR A 355 25.39 14.60 27.57
C THR A 355 24.26 13.72 28.11
N TRP A 356 23.81 13.98 29.33
CA TRP A 356 22.67 13.29 29.95
C TRP A 356 21.38 13.47 29.14
N TYR A 357 21.05 14.70 28.75
CA TYR A 357 19.88 14.97 27.89
C TYR A 357 19.98 14.24 26.55
N SER A 358 21.16 14.24 25.93
CA SER A 358 21.38 13.59 24.63
C SER A 358 21.17 12.08 24.72
N GLN A 359 21.68 11.42 25.77
CA GLN A 359 21.43 9.99 26.02
C GLN A 359 19.93 9.72 26.25
N ARG A 360 19.25 10.58 27.01
CA ARG A 360 17.82 10.41 27.31
C ARG A 360 16.93 10.65 26.10
N LEU A 361 17.27 11.63 25.26
CA LEU A 361 16.61 11.89 23.98
C LEU A 361 16.76 10.71 23.02
N ALA A 362 17.94 10.08 22.95
CA ALA A 362 18.16 8.88 22.16
C ALA A 362 17.24 7.72 22.60
N LEU A 363 17.05 7.52 23.91
CA LEU A 363 16.12 6.52 24.43
C LEU A 363 14.65 6.82 24.05
N TYR A 364 14.20 8.07 24.19
CA TYR A 364 12.82 8.41 23.81
C TYR A 364 12.57 8.28 22.31
N ARG A 365 13.55 8.66 21.47
CA ARG A 365 13.45 8.50 20.01
C ARG A 365 13.37 7.02 19.64
N ARG A 366 14.19 6.15 20.25
CA ARG A 366 14.10 4.68 20.07
C ARG A 366 12.72 4.13 20.45
N GLU A 367 12.15 4.57 21.58
CA GLU A 367 10.83 4.11 22.01
C GLU A 367 9.71 4.63 21.08
N ILE A 368 9.84 5.85 20.54
CA ILE A 368 8.94 6.37 19.50
C ILE A 368 8.98 5.45 18.28
N ASP A 369 10.17 5.09 17.79
CA ASP A 369 10.33 4.23 16.62
C ASP A 369 9.80 2.81 16.85
N ARG A 370 9.92 2.30 18.08
CA ARG A 370 9.33 1.02 18.48
C ARG A 370 7.80 1.08 18.45
N CYS A 371 7.22 2.13 19.02
CA CYS A 371 5.77 2.33 19.01
C CYS A 371 5.22 2.48 17.58
N TRP A 372 5.93 3.22 16.72
CA TRP A 372 5.56 3.38 15.32
C TRP A 372 5.58 2.07 14.53
N ARG A 373 6.61 1.24 14.68
CA ARG A 373 6.61 -0.06 14.01
C ARG A 373 5.52 -0.98 14.50
N LYS A 374 5.25 -1.03 15.81
CA LYS A 374 4.11 -1.78 16.36
C LYS A 374 2.78 -1.29 15.78
N TYR A 375 2.64 0.03 15.63
CA TYR A 375 1.48 0.66 15.02
C TYR A 375 1.32 0.25 13.54
N GLU A 376 2.39 0.34 12.75
CA GLU A 376 2.43 0.02 11.32
C GLU A 376 2.24 -1.47 11.05
N GLN A 377 2.91 -2.35 11.81
CA GLN A 377 2.78 -3.80 11.69
C GLN A 377 1.33 -4.25 11.90
N ARG A 378 0.66 -3.72 12.93
CA ARG A 378 -0.75 -3.99 13.19
C ARG A 378 -1.67 -3.50 12.06
N ASN A 379 -1.39 -2.31 11.52
CA ASN A 379 -2.14 -1.79 10.37
C ASN A 379 -1.95 -2.66 9.12
N ARG A 380 -0.73 -3.12 8.87
CA ARG A 380 -0.42 -4.04 7.78
C ARG A 380 -1.12 -5.39 7.97
N ALA A 381 -1.08 -5.95 9.18
CA ALA A 381 -1.78 -7.20 9.48
C ALA A 381 -3.29 -7.09 9.25
N LEU A 382 -3.91 -6.02 9.76
CA LEU A 382 -5.33 -5.75 9.52
C LEU A 382 -5.63 -5.58 8.03
N ALA A 383 -4.73 -4.91 7.30
CA ALA A 383 -4.90 -4.69 5.89
C ALA A 383 -4.88 -6.00 5.09
N HIS A 384 -3.92 -6.88 5.39
CA HIS A 384 -3.88 -8.22 4.82
C HIS A 384 -5.16 -8.99 5.11
N LEU A 385 -5.59 -9.04 6.37
CA LEU A 385 -6.79 -9.76 6.81
C LEU A 385 -8.04 -9.29 6.07
N ALA A 386 -8.27 -7.97 6.00
CA ALA A 386 -9.43 -7.42 5.31
C ALA A 386 -9.40 -7.71 3.80
N SER A 387 -8.22 -7.64 3.16
CA SER A 387 -8.08 -8.05 1.76
C SER A 387 -8.43 -9.53 1.56
N ASN A 388 -8.00 -10.42 2.45
CA ASN A 388 -8.23 -11.86 2.31
C ASN A 388 -9.70 -12.21 2.43
N VAL A 389 -10.38 -11.59 3.41
CA VAL A 389 -11.81 -11.78 3.64
C VAL A 389 -12.60 -11.35 2.41
N LEU A 390 -12.25 -10.24 1.76
CA LEU A 390 -12.90 -9.81 0.52
C LEU A 390 -12.71 -10.81 -0.62
N LEU A 391 -11.51 -11.33 -0.82
CA LEU A 391 -11.23 -12.31 -1.87
C LEU A 391 -11.96 -13.63 -1.63
N LEU A 392 -12.01 -14.06 -0.37
CA LEU A 392 -12.79 -15.21 0.06
C LEU A 392 -14.29 -14.99 -0.23
N LEU A 393 -14.83 -13.82 0.12
CA LEU A 393 -16.22 -13.47 -0.21
C LEU A 393 -16.48 -13.49 -1.72
N CYS A 394 -15.55 -12.98 -2.53
CA CYS A 394 -15.67 -13.07 -3.98
C CYS A 394 -15.77 -14.53 -4.43
N GLN A 395 -14.91 -15.42 -3.93
CA GLN A 395 -14.95 -16.83 -4.28
C GLN A 395 -16.24 -17.51 -3.83
N MET A 396 -16.67 -17.28 -2.58
CA MET A 396 -17.89 -17.88 -2.03
C MET A 396 -19.16 -17.48 -2.80
N HIS A 397 -19.25 -16.21 -3.21
CA HIS A 397 -20.40 -15.70 -3.95
C HIS A 397 -20.24 -15.83 -5.47
N GLY A 398 -19.12 -16.35 -5.98
CA GLY A 398 -18.83 -16.44 -7.41
C GLY A 398 -18.69 -15.06 -8.07
N CYS A 399 -18.24 -14.04 -7.34
CA CYS A 399 -18.01 -12.70 -7.87
C CYS A 399 -16.66 -12.64 -8.59
N SER A 400 -16.69 -12.23 -9.86
CA SER A 400 -15.49 -12.02 -10.68
C SER A 400 -15.06 -10.56 -10.76
N LEU A 401 -15.89 -9.65 -10.23
CA LEU A 401 -15.63 -8.21 -10.11
C LEU A 401 -15.77 -7.77 -8.65
N LEU A 402 -14.70 -7.20 -8.09
CA LEU A 402 -14.72 -6.50 -6.80
C LEU A 402 -14.80 -5.00 -7.05
N SER A 403 -15.87 -4.37 -6.58
CA SER A 403 -16.09 -2.92 -6.64
C SER A 403 -15.92 -2.30 -5.25
N MET A 404 -15.14 -1.23 -5.16
CA MET A 404 -14.87 -0.54 -3.91
C MET A 404 -14.84 0.98 -4.09
N GLU A 405 -15.14 1.73 -3.02
CA GLU A 405 -14.98 3.18 -3.07
C GLU A 405 -13.51 3.61 -3.24
N SER A 406 -13.29 4.67 -4.04
CA SER A 406 -11.99 5.30 -4.22
C SER A 406 -11.59 6.11 -2.99
N LEU A 407 -10.76 5.50 -2.15
CA LEU A 407 -10.21 6.10 -0.93
C LEU A 407 -9.16 7.20 -1.20
N LYS A 408 -8.70 7.35 -2.45
CA LYS A 408 -7.64 8.30 -2.85
C LYS A 408 -7.96 9.75 -2.50
N THR A 409 -9.24 10.10 -2.40
CA THR A 409 -9.69 11.49 -2.15
C THR A 409 -10.24 11.72 -0.73
N LEU A 410 -10.37 10.67 0.09
CA LEU A 410 -10.89 10.72 1.45
C LEU A 410 -9.79 11.16 2.43
N LYS A 411 -9.36 12.43 2.35
CA LYS A 411 -8.57 13.06 3.41
C LYS A 411 -9.52 13.83 4.34
N SER A 412 -9.43 13.64 5.65
CA SER A 412 -10.28 14.40 6.58
C SER A 412 -9.97 15.90 6.48
N THR A 413 -10.98 16.75 6.38
CA THR A 413 -10.84 18.21 6.44
C THR A 413 -10.74 18.66 7.90
N GLY A 414 -9.52 18.70 8.43
CA GLY A 414 -9.20 19.20 9.77
C GLY A 414 -9.14 18.13 10.85
N ARG A 415 -9.00 18.55 12.12
CA ARG A 415 -8.88 17.62 13.28
C ARG A 415 -10.22 17.14 13.84
N GLY A 416 -11.36 17.64 13.35
CA GLY A 416 -12.67 17.35 13.93
C GLY A 416 -12.86 18.06 15.28
N LYS A 417 -14.07 18.52 15.59
CA LYS A 417 -14.38 19.10 16.92
C LYS A 417 -14.71 17.95 17.89
N GLY A 418 -14.18 18.02 19.12
CA GLY A 418 -14.41 17.03 20.17
C GLY A 418 -13.64 15.70 20.02
N VAL A 419 -13.78 14.83 21.04
CA VAL A 419 -13.07 13.52 21.08
C VAL A 419 -13.51 12.60 19.95
N ARG A 420 -14.82 12.49 19.69
CA ARG A 420 -15.37 11.63 18.62
C ARG A 420 -14.99 12.12 17.22
N GLY A 421 -14.97 13.45 16.99
CA GLY A 421 -14.53 14.02 15.72
C GLY A 421 -13.05 13.78 15.43
N ARG A 422 -12.19 13.92 16.44
CA ARG A 422 -10.75 13.58 16.36
C ARG A 422 -10.54 12.11 16.08
N TRP A 423 -11.27 11.25 16.77
CA TRP A 423 -11.24 9.80 16.60
C TRP A 423 -11.59 9.39 15.17
N ARG A 424 -12.73 9.87 14.67
CA ARG A 424 -13.17 9.61 13.29
C ARG A 424 -12.15 10.05 12.26
N ASN A 425 -11.61 11.26 12.41
CA ASN A 425 -10.61 11.78 11.48
C ASN A 425 -9.31 10.98 11.55
N TYR A 426 -8.95 10.47 12.72
CA TYR A 426 -7.83 9.55 12.89
C TYR A 426 -8.07 8.20 12.16
N CYS A 427 -9.23 7.56 12.32
CA CYS A 427 -9.55 6.32 11.59
C CYS A 427 -9.56 6.55 10.08
N ASN A 428 -10.14 7.68 9.63
CA ASN A 428 -10.21 8.03 8.21
C ASN A 428 -8.85 8.34 7.59
N ASN A 429 -7.93 8.95 8.34
CA ASN A 429 -6.57 9.27 7.88
C ASN A 429 -5.57 8.13 8.13
N SER A 430 -6.02 6.98 8.66
CA SER A 430 -5.10 5.89 8.97
C SER A 430 -4.49 5.31 7.69
N THR A 431 -3.21 4.98 7.76
CA THR A 431 -2.44 4.37 6.65
C THR A 431 -3.04 3.04 6.17
N ILE A 432 -3.92 2.43 6.98
CA ILE A 432 -4.58 1.14 6.73
C ILE A 432 -5.29 1.14 5.37
N ARG A 433 -6.05 2.20 5.05
CA ARG A 433 -6.87 2.26 3.83
C ARG A 433 -6.05 2.20 2.54
N GLY A 434 -4.94 2.93 2.50
CA GLY A 434 -4.02 2.89 1.36
C GLY A 434 -3.35 1.53 1.20
N GLU A 435 -2.96 0.91 2.32
CA GLU A 435 -2.37 -0.43 2.33
C GLU A 435 -3.35 -1.50 1.87
N ILE A 436 -4.61 -1.45 2.32
CA ILE A 436 -5.63 -2.43 1.89
C ILE A 436 -5.85 -2.34 0.39
N TRP A 437 -5.99 -1.14 -0.13
CA TRP A 437 -6.18 -0.94 -1.56
C TRP A 437 -4.99 -1.47 -2.37
N ARG A 438 -3.76 -1.19 -1.92
CA ARG A 438 -2.53 -1.71 -2.53
C ARG A 438 -2.52 -3.25 -2.54
N LEU A 439 -2.86 -3.86 -1.41
CA LEU A 439 -2.87 -5.31 -1.23
C LEU A 439 -4.00 -5.99 -2.01
N LEU A 440 -5.21 -5.43 -2.01
CA LEU A 440 -6.36 -5.93 -2.75
C LEU A 440 -6.09 -5.92 -4.24
N ARG A 441 -5.66 -4.78 -4.79
CA ARG A 441 -5.33 -4.68 -6.21
C ARG A 441 -4.31 -5.74 -6.63
N TYR A 442 -3.25 -5.89 -5.83
CA TYR A 442 -2.21 -6.88 -6.07
C TYR A 442 -2.76 -8.32 -6.01
N LYS A 443 -3.58 -8.66 -5.01
CA LYS A 443 -4.12 -10.01 -4.84
C LYS A 443 -5.22 -10.35 -5.85
N CYS A 444 -6.10 -9.40 -6.18
CA CYS A 444 -7.08 -9.57 -7.24
C CYS A 444 -6.38 -9.89 -8.56
N HIS A 445 -5.30 -9.17 -8.85
CA HIS A 445 -4.51 -9.38 -10.06
C HIS A 445 -3.86 -10.77 -10.12
N LEU A 446 -3.42 -11.32 -8.99
CA LEU A 446 -2.88 -12.68 -8.93
C LEU A 446 -3.96 -13.75 -9.18
N LEU A 447 -5.17 -13.52 -8.65
CA LEU A 447 -6.30 -14.45 -8.69
C LEU A 447 -7.20 -14.29 -9.91
N GLY A 448 -6.80 -13.48 -10.91
CA GLY A 448 -7.63 -13.24 -12.09
C GLY A 448 -8.95 -12.52 -11.77
N LEU A 449 -9.05 -11.83 -10.64
CA LEU A 449 -10.25 -11.08 -10.25
C LEU A 449 -10.18 -9.65 -10.78
N ARG A 450 -11.26 -9.18 -11.41
CA ARG A 450 -11.36 -7.78 -11.81
C ARG A 450 -11.54 -6.91 -10.57
N PHE A 451 -10.80 -5.81 -10.50
CA PHE A 451 -10.90 -4.85 -9.40
C PHE A 451 -11.21 -3.47 -9.97
N HIS A 452 -12.31 -2.89 -9.50
CA HIS A 452 -12.79 -1.58 -9.93
C HIS A 452 -12.97 -0.64 -8.74
N THR A 453 -12.74 0.65 -8.98
CA THR A 453 -12.88 1.69 -7.96
C THR A 453 -13.88 2.75 -8.37
N GLU A 454 -14.84 3.01 -7.50
CA GLU A 454 -15.94 3.93 -7.74
C GLU A 454 -15.76 5.27 -7.01
N ALA A 455 -16.39 6.32 -7.53
CA ALA A 455 -16.42 7.61 -6.83
C ALA A 455 -17.35 7.53 -5.60
N PRO A 456 -16.90 7.91 -4.38
CA PRO A 456 -17.65 7.69 -3.13
C PRO A 456 -18.89 8.58 -2.93
N ARG A 457 -19.32 9.37 -3.92
CA ARG A 457 -20.29 10.45 -3.68
C ARG A 457 -21.72 9.92 -3.66
N GLY A 458 -22.37 10.04 -2.50
CA GLY A 458 -23.80 9.78 -2.33
C GLY A 458 -24.16 8.33 -2.01
N THR A 459 -23.21 7.38 -2.10
CA THR A 459 -23.45 5.95 -1.84
C THR A 459 -24.09 5.68 -0.47
N SER A 460 -23.73 6.45 0.56
CA SER A 460 -24.28 6.29 1.91
C SER A 460 -25.55 7.10 2.20
N HIS A 461 -26.06 7.86 1.22
CA HIS A 461 -27.21 8.76 1.37
C HIS A 461 -28.29 8.53 0.29
N THR A 462 -28.14 7.48 -0.51
CA THR A 462 -29.09 7.10 -1.55
C THR A 462 -29.74 5.78 -1.18
N CYS A 463 -31.07 5.70 -1.29
CA CYS A 463 -31.80 4.46 -1.06
C CYS A 463 -31.45 3.43 -2.15
N PRO A 464 -31.01 2.21 -1.81
CA PRO A 464 -30.70 1.18 -2.81
C PRO A 464 -31.95 0.60 -3.52
N ARG A 465 -33.16 0.84 -2.99
CA ARG A 465 -34.42 0.31 -3.54
C ARG A 465 -35.19 1.26 -4.45
N CYS A 466 -35.18 2.56 -4.16
CA CYS A 466 -35.96 3.54 -4.92
C CYS A 466 -35.13 4.73 -5.39
N GLU A 467 -33.81 4.72 -5.14
CA GLU A 467 -32.83 5.68 -5.67
C GLU A 467 -32.96 7.12 -5.15
N GLN A 468 -34.00 7.39 -4.37
CA GLN A 468 -34.21 8.68 -3.73
C GLN A 468 -33.20 8.92 -2.60
N ALA A 469 -32.94 10.20 -2.33
CA ALA A 469 -32.14 10.60 -1.19
C ALA A 469 -32.77 10.09 0.12
N ALA A 470 -31.95 9.48 0.97
CA ALA A 470 -32.36 8.90 2.24
C ALA A 470 -31.74 9.67 3.41
N LYS A 471 -32.52 9.80 4.49
CA LYS A 471 -32.06 10.43 5.73
C LYS A 471 -31.34 9.39 6.58
N THR A 472 -30.43 9.88 7.42
CA THR A 472 -29.63 9.03 8.31
C THR A 472 -29.92 9.38 9.76
N TYR A 473 -29.95 8.36 10.62
CA TYR A 473 -30.40 8.42 12.01
C TYR A 473 -29.44 7.66 12.93
N ARG A 474 -29.51 7.95 14.24
CA ARG A 474 -28.59 7.32 15.22
C ARG A 474 -28.86 5.83 15.38
N SER A 475 -30.14 5.45 15.37
CA SER A 475 -30.59 4.08 15.52
C SER A 475 -31.89 3.85 14.73
N PRO A 476 -32.34 2.60 14.57
CA PRO A 476 -33.60 2.30 13.89
C PRO A 476 -34.83 2.90 14.58
N SER A 477 -34.76 3.10 15.90
CA SER A 477 -35.86 3.56 16.76
C SER A 477 -35.81 5.05 17.10
N ASP A 478 -34.65 5.69 16.95
CA ASP A 478 -34.43 7.12 17.22
C ASP A 478 -34.47 7.91 15.90
N ARG A 479 -35.68 8.32 15.50
CA ARG A 479 -35.97 8.98 14.21
C ARG A 479 -36.41 10.44 14.33
N ASP A 480 -36.34 11.02 15.52
CA ASP A 480 -36.84 12.37 15.77
C ASP A 480 -35.98 13.44 15.08
N GLU A 481 -34.66 13.22 15.02
CA GLU A 481 -33.71 14.13 14.38
C GLU A 481 -32.81 13.41 13.37
N ALA A 482 -32.84 13.88 12.11
CA ALA A 482 -31.94 13.38 11.08
C ALA A 482 -30.49 13.84 11.37
N VAL A 483 -29.58 12.87 11.49
CA VAL A 483 -28.16 13.11 11.75
C VAL A 483 -27.35 12.80 10.50
N LYS A 484 -26.60 13.78 9.98
CA LYS A 484 -25.79 13.65 8.75
C LYS A 484 -24.88 12.41 8.69
N TRP A 485 -24.45 11.87 9.82
CA TRP A 485 -23.57 10.69 9.92
C TRP A 485 -24.16 9.64 10.87
N GLY A 486 -25.48 9.46 10.84
CA GLY A 486 -26.15 8.40 11.58
C GLY A 486 -25.74 7.00 11.08
N ARG A 487 -25.77 5.99 11.96
CA ARG A 487 -25.47 4.59 11.61
C ARG A 487 -26.59 3.96 10.78
N TRP A 488 -27.79 4.50 10.87
CA TRP A 488 -28.98 3.92 10.29
C TRP A 488 -29.48 4.78 9.13
N MET A 489 -29.96 4.16 8.06
CA MET A 489 -30.58 4.84 6.92
C MET A 489 -32.07 4.51 6.89
N PHE A 490 -32.90 5.55 6.68
CA PHE A 490 -34.32 5.40 6.41
C PHE A 490 -34.73 6.25 5.19
N CYS A 491 -35.52 5.65 4.30
CA CYS A 491 -36.04 6.30 3.11
C CYS A 491 -37.52 6.67 3.30
N ASP A 492 -37.83 7.97 3.21
CA ASP A 492 -39.20 8.47 3.37
C ASP A 492 -40.12 8.07 2.21
N THR A 493 -39.56 7.74 1.03
CA THR A 493 -40.34 7.43 -0.18
C THR A 493 -40.83 5.98 -0.22
N CYS A 494 -39.95 5.00 0.04
CA CYS A 494 -40.27 3.57 -0.04
C CYS A 494 -40.23 2.87 1.32
N SER A 495 -40.07 3.64 2.41
CA SER A 495 -39.95 3.15 3.79
C SER A 495 -38.82 2.15 4.03
N TYR A 496 -37.87 2.05 3.09
CA TYR A 496 -36.71 1.18 3.23
C TYR A 496 -35.85 1.60 4.42
N ASN A 497 -35.41 0.60 5.19
CA ASN A 497 -34.85 0.81 6.52
C ASN A 497 -33.71 -0.18 6.79
N ALA A 498 -32.47 0.30 6.88
CA ALA A 498 -31.32 -0.59 7.08
C ALA A 498 -30.07 0.13 7.61
N ASP A 499 -29.04 -0.64 7.97
CA ASP A 499 -27.72 -0.10 8.34
C ASP A 499 -27.10 0.68 7.16
N ARG A 500 -26.52 1.85 7.45
CA ARG A 500 -25.99 2.77 6.46
C ARG A 500 -24.80 2.19 5.70
N ASP A 501 -23.91 1.47 6.39
CA ASP A 501 -22.71 0.89 5.77
C ASP A 501 -23.12 -0.29 4.87
N TYR A 502 -24.21 -0.99 5.21
CA TYR A 502 -24.84 -1.95 4.30
C TYR A 502 -25.41 -1.28 3.04
N CYS A 503 -26.21 -0.22 3.20
CA CYS A 503 -26.73 0.53 2.04
C CYS A 503 -25.60 1.05 1.14
N ALA A 504 -24.50 1.52 1.72
CA ALA A 504 -23.32 1.94 0.99
C ALA A 504 -22.70 0.78 0.19
N SER A 505 -22.51 -0.40 0.80
CA SER A 505 -21.97 -1.59 0.10
C SER A 505 -22.86 -2.03 -1.07
N VAL A 506 -24.19 -1.99 -0.92
CA VAL A 506 -25.15 -2.30 -1.98
C VAL A 506 -25.04 -1.28 -3.12
N ASN A 507 -24.98 0.01 -2.79
CA ASN A 507 -24.84 1.08 -3.78
C ASN A 507 -23.50 1.02 -4.53
N ILE A 508 -22.41 0.60 -3.88
CA ILE A 508 -21.12 0.34 -4.54
C ILE A 508 -21.21 -0.85 -5.49
N ALA A 509 -21.90 -1.93 -5.09
CA ALA A 509 -22.14 -3.06 -5.98
C ALA A 509 -22.99 -2.65 -7.20
N ARG A 510 -24.04 -1.84 -7.02
CA ARG A 510 -24.87 -1.27 -8.11
C ARG A 510 -24.05 -0.48 -9.11
N LEU A 511 -23.15 0.37 -8.63
CA LEU A 511 -22.21 1.09 -9.49
C LEU A 511 -21.32 0.13 -10.28
N GLY A 512 -20.81 -0.92 -9.62
CA GLY A 512 -20.03 -1.97 -10.28
C GLY A 512 -20.82 -2.77 -11.33
N VAL A 513 -22.13 -3.00 -11.13
CA VAL A 513 -23.02 -3.63 -12.12
C VAL A 513 -23.28 -2.71 -13.32
N ALA A 514 -23.47 -1.40 -13.08
CA ALA A 514 -23.59 -0.42 -14.15
C ALA A 514 -22.30 -0.32 -14.98
N TYR A 515 -21.15 -0.31 -14.31
CA TYR A 515 -19.83 -0.38 -14.95
C TYR A 515 -19.66 -1.66 -15.77
N LEU A 516 -20.02 -2.82 -15.21
CA LEU A 516 -20.00 -4.10 -15.93
C LEU A 516 -20.85 -4.06 -17.20
N SER A 517 -22.07 -3.54 -17.10
CA SER A 517 -23.00 -3.42 -18.22
C SER A 517 -22.42 -2.57 -19.35
N GLN A 518 -21.78 -1.44 -19.01
CA GLN A 518 -21.11 -0.59 -20.00
C GLN A 518 -19.92 -1.29 -20.66
N MET A 519 -19.11 -1.99 -19.86
CA MET A 519 -17.96 -2.73 -20.39
C MET A 519 -18.39 -3.83 -21.36
N LYS A 520 -19.45 -4.58 -21.04
CA LYS A 520 -20.03 -5.59 -21.95
C LYS A 520 -20.56 -4.97 -23.25
N GLN A 521 -21.18 -3.79 -23.19
CA GLN A 521 -21.83 -3.18 -24.35
C GLN A 521 -20.89 -2.42 -25.27
N THR A 522 -19.92 -1.70 -24.69
CA THR A 522 -19.14 -0.68 -25.43
C THR A 522 -17.64 -0.96 -25.42
N GLY A 523 -17.16 -1.87 -24.57
CA GLY A 523 -15.74 -2.08 -24.31
C GLY A 523 -15.03 -0.87 -23.68
N LYS A 524 -15.75 0.23 -23.38
CA LYS A 524 -15.20 1.48 -22.85
C LYS A 524 -15.77 1.76 -21.47
N ALA A 525 -14.86 2.06 -20.54
CA ALA A 525 -15.18 2.41 -19.17
C ALA A 525 -15.57 3.88 -19.04
N ARG A 526 -16.73 4.18 -18.46
CA ARG A 526 -17.08 5.51 -17.95
C ARG A 526 -17.38 5.42 -16.45
N SER A 527 -16.91 6.41 -15.69
CA SER A 527 -17.30 6.55 -14.28
C SER A 527 -18.78 6.90 -14.15
N CYS A 528 -19.53 6.14 -13.36
CA CYS A 528 -20.94 6.40 -13.07
C CYS A 528 -21.07 7.12 -11.71
N SER A 529 -22.04 8.03 -11.60
CA SER A 529 -22.51 8.51 -10.30
C SER A 529 -23.69 7.67 -9.83
N ILE A 530 -24.00 7.71 -8.54
CA ILE A 530 -25.15 6.97 -7.99
C ILE A 530 -26.50 7.43 -8.56
N SER A 531 -26.52 8.63 -9.16
CA SER A 531 -27.68 9.22 -9.84
C SER A 531 -27.71 8.92 -11.34
N ASP A 532 -26.76 8.15 -11.86
CA ASP A 532 -26.70 7.81 -13.28
C ASP A 532 -27.83 6.80 -13.61
N PRO A 533 -28.62 7.01 -14.68
CA PRO A 533 -29.74 6.13 -15.05
C PRO A 533 -29.38 4.65 -15.24
N LEU A 534 -28.09 4.35 -15.48
CA LEU A 534 -27.62 2.97 -15.62
C LEU A 534 -27.55 2.23 -14.28
N VAL A 535 -27.57 2.95 -13.15
CA VAL A 535 -27.47 2.39 -11.80
C VAL A 535 -28.86 2.01 -11.30
N LYS A 536 -29.30 0.81 -11.64
CA LYS A 536 -30.66 0.33 -11.33
C LYS A 536 -30.86 -0.03 -9.87
N PRO A 537 -32.10 -0.06 -9.34
CA PRO A 537 -32.36 -0.44 -7.96
C PRO A 537 -32.11 -1.93 -7.73
N VAL A 538 -31.86 -2.30 -6.47
CA VAL A 538 -31.58 -3.69 -6.09
C VAL A 538 -32.80 -4.33 -5.47
N THR A 539 -33.13 -5.52 -5.96
CA THR A 539 -34.11 -6.41 -5.33
C THR A 539 -33.39 -7.35 -4.37
N TYR A 540 -33.93 -7.46 -3.15
CA TYR A 540 -33.52 -8.52 -2.23
C TYR A 540 -34.61 -9.59 -2.28
N THR A 541 -34.33 -10.71 -2.93
CA THR A 541 -35.34 -11.76 -3.14
C THR A 541 -35.68 -12.47 -1.84
N GLY A 542 -34.77 -12.55 -0.85
CA GLY A 542 -34.99 -13.13 0.49
C GLY A 542 -35.30 -14.64 0.52
N THR A 543 -36.04 -15.11 -0.48
CA THR A 543 -36.41 -16.45 -0.85
C THR A 543 -35.30 -17.04 -1.71
N GLY A 544 -34.42 -17.83 -1.09
CA GLY A 544 -33.23 -18.41 -1.72
C GLY A 544 -31.97 -18.31 -0.88
N SER A 545 -31.98 -17.54 0.21
CA SER A 545 -30.83 -17.38 1.11
C SER A 545 -30.67 -18.54 2.10
N ALA A 546 -30.80 -19.78 1.63
CA ALA A 546 -30.02 -20.85 2.22
C ALA A 546 -28.56 -20.58 1.81
N LEU A 547 -27.63 -20.67 2.75
CA LEU A 547 -26.27 -21.07 2.42
C LEU A 547 -26.37 -22.45 1.74
N LEU A 548 -26.69 -22.48 0.46
CA LEU A 548 -25.97 -23.36 -0.44
C LEU A 548 -24.57 -22.73 -0.49
N LEU A 549 -23.79 -22.94 0.58
CA LEU A 549 -22.41 -23.32 0.33
C LEU A 549 -22.59 -24.39 -0.74
N PRO A 550 -22.11 -24.19 -1.99
CA PRO A 550 -22.16 -25.27 -2.95
C PRO A 550 -21.66 -26.51 -2.20
N PRO A 551 -22.20 -27.72 -2.47
CA PRO A 551 -21.54 -28.93 -2.03
C PRO A 551 -20.06 -28.68 -2.28
N THR A 552 -19.20 -28.94 -1.29
CA THR A 552 -17.77 -29.03 -1.52
C THR A 552 -17.59 -30.08 -2.60
N SER A 553 -17.81 -29.67 -3.84
CA SER A 553 -17.50 -30.44 -5.02
C SER A 553 -16.02 -30.70 -4.88
N SER A 554 -15.59 -31.83 -5.42
CA SER A 554 -14.19 -32.25 -5.48
C SER A 554 -13.24 -31.18 -6.05
N HIS A 555 -13.76 -30.04 -6.53
CA HIS A 555 -13.02 -28.81 -6.73
C HIS A 555 -12.72 -28.11 -5.41
N ALA A 556 -11.62 -28.58 -4.81
CA ALA A 556 -10.60 -27.76 -4.17
C ALA A 556 -11.06 -26.81 -3.04
N ARG A 557 -10.46 -27.06 -1.87
CA ARG A 557 -10.05 -26.08 -0.86
C ARG A 557 -9.42 -24.82 -1.53
N PRO A 558 -8.83 -23.85 -0.82
CA PRO A 558 -7.98 -22.79 -1.42
C PRO A 558 -6.76 -23.31 -2.24
N ILE A 559 -6.75 -24.60 -2.58
CA ILE A 559 -5.79 -25.40 -3.30
C ILE A 559 -6.43 -25.77 -4.66
N ARG A 560 -6.72 -24.79 -5.52
CA ARG A 560 -6.75 -25.08 -6.96
C ARG A 560 -5.29 -25.10 -7.41
N SER A 561 -4.69 -26.29 -7.40
CA SER A 561 -3.35 -26.62 -7.89
C SER A 561 -2.23 -25.62 -7.55
N GLY A 562 -1.48 -25.88 -6.48
CA GLY A 562 -0.17 -25.23 -6.26
C GLY A 562 -0.22 -23.78 -5.80
N LYS A 563 -1.14 -22.93 -6.28
CA LYS A 563 -1.21 -21.51 -5.90
C LYS A 563 -1.78 -21.32 -4.50
N ILE A 564 -0.97 -21.60 -3.48
CA ILE A 564 -1.35 -21.41 -2.09
C ILE A 564 -1.39 -19.90 -1.81
N CYS A 565 -2.59 -19.36 -1.58
CA CYS A 565 -2.76 -18.03 -1.02
C CYS A 565 -2.35 -18.04 0.46
N TYR A 566 -1.04 -18.05 0.72
CA TYR A 566 -0.49 -17.90 2.06
C TYR A 566 -0.78 -16.49 2.58
N TYR A 567 -1.75 -16.42 3.48
CA TYR A 567 -2.05 -15.20 4.19
C TYR A 567 -1.28 -15.15 5.51
N SER A 568 0.02 -14.85 5.43
CA SER A 568 0.82 -14.49 6.61
C SER A 568 0.16 -13.31 7.34
N GLY A 569 -0.35 -13.53 8.55
CA GLY A 569 -1.09 -12.47 9.24
C GLY A 569 -1.99 -12.87 10.41
N TRP A 570 -1.63 -13.89 11.20
CA TRP A 570 -2.20 -14.03 12.57
C TRP A 570 -1.13 -13.84 13.66
N PRO A 571 -0.30 -12.77 13.65
CA PRO A 571 0.47 -12.42 14.82
C PRO A 571 -0.49 -11.69 15.78
N ASP A 572 -1.03 -12.43 16.74
CA ASP A 572 -1.74 -11.95 17.93
C ASP A 572 -3.10 -11.27 17.73
N SER A 573 -4.15 -11.99 18.16
CA SER A 573 -5.39 -11.46 18.76
C SER A 573 -6.06 -10.25 18.10
N ILE A 574 -6.26 -10.21 16.78
CA ILE A 574 -7.25 -9.29 16.22
C ILE A 574 -8.63 -9.93 16.44
N PHE A 575 -9.30 -9.57 17.54
CA PHE A 575 -10.69 -9.94 17.78
C PHE A 575 -11.57 -9.18 16.79
N LEU A 576 -11.86 -9.80 15.66
CA LEU A 576 -12.87 -9.31 14.74
C LEU A 576 -14.23 -9.91 15.09
N GLN A 577 -15.27 -9.09 15.03
CA GLN A 577 -16.64 -9.59 15.08
C GLN A 577 -17.16 -9.68 13.65
N SER A 578 -17.79 -10.80 13.33
CA SER A 578 -18.42 -11.06 12.04
C SER A 578 -19.92 -11.19 12.23
N SER A 579 -20.70 -10.83 11.21
CA SER A 579 -22.12 -11.19 11.15
C SER A 579 -22.37 -12.69 10.97
N GLN A 580 -21.35 -13.47 10.63
CA GLN A 580 -21.43 -14.93 10.51
C GLN A 580 -21.09 -15.63 11.84
N PRO A 581 -21.72 -16.78 12.17
CA PRO A 581 -21.35 -17.58 13.32
C PRO A 581 -19.86 -17.96 13.27
N LYS A 582 -19.17 -17.92 14.42
CA LYS A 582 -17.73 -18.18 14.51
C LYS A 582 -17.31 -19.49 13.84
N ALA A 583 -18.10 -20.57 14.00
CA ALA A 583 -17.81 -21.86 13.38
C ALA A 583 -17.87 -21.82 11.84
N VAL A 584 -18.81 -21.06 11.28
CA VAL A 584 -18.92 -20.84 9.82
C VAL A 584 -17.74 -20.01 9.35
N PHE A 585 -17.45 -18.89 10.02
CA PHE A 585 -16.34 -18.02 9.65
C PHE A 585 -14.98 -18.73 9.70
N LEU A 586 -14.70 -19.49 10.76
CA LEU A 586 -13.48 -20.28 10.86
C LEU A 586 -13.39 -21.31 9.72
N ARG A 587 -14.46 -22.08 9.46
CA ARG A 587 -14.50 -23.03 8.34
C ARG A 587 -14.18 -22.37 6.99
N LEU A 588 -14.62 -21.14 6.78
CA LEU A 588 -14.35 -20.38 5.56
C LEU A 588 -12.90 -19.88 5.47
N CYS A 589 -12.28 -19.58 6.61
CA CYS A 589 -10.90 -19.11 6.67
C CYS A 589 -9.86 -20.24 6.63
N GLY A 590 -10.27 -21.51 6.78
CA GLY A 590 -9.38 -22.67 6.93
C GLY A 590 -9.01 -22.87 8.38
#